data_AF-A0A1Y4QRS5-F1
#
_entry.id   AF-A0A1Y4QRS5-F1
#
_cell.length_a   1.000
_cell.length_b   1.000
_cell.length_c   1.000
_cell.angle_alpha   90.00
_cell.angle_beta   90.00
_cell.angle_gamma   90.00
#
_symmetry.space_group_name_H-M   'P 1'
#
loop_
_entity.id
_entity.type
_entity.pdbx_description
1 polymer ?
#
loop_
_entity_poly.entity_id
_entity_poly.type
_entity_poly.pdbx_seq_one_letter_code
_entity_poly.pdbx_strand_id
1 'polypeptide(L)'
;MKQPWYLKHLNKLIIFFGYTLITLIYLFKLMKFNVGLKGLTAIEIMLIPQVSVYLLFAFILIAIGVYYLVYLYKSRWQISEGERDFWVLIILGLLTLALMVLVIFAIQDPILRAFFIVFVIAGAGISSRV
;
A
#
# COMPACT_ATOMS: atom_id res chain seq x y z
N MET A 1 31.72 -12.74 15.77
CA MET A 1 30.55 -13.60 15.45
C MET A 1 29.74 -12.94 14.35
N LYS A 2 29.48 -13.61 13.22
CA LYS A 2 28.58 -13.08 12.18
C LYS A 2 27.16 -13.03 12.76
N GLN A 3 26.51 -11.87 12.70
CA GLN A 3 25.12 -11.75 13.15
C GLN A 3 24.22 -12.69 12.34
N PRO A 4 23.20 -13.32 12.95
CA PRO A 4 22.25 -14.15 12.23
C PRO A 4 21.54 -13.35 11.13
N TRP A 5 21.38 -13.97 9.96
CA TRP A 5 20.84 -13.31 8.76
C TRP A 5 19.49 -12.61 8.98
N TYR A 6 18.58 -13.19 9.77
CA TYR A 6 17.27 -12.60 10.04
C TYR A 6 17.37 -11.31 10.88
N LEU A 7 18.37 -11.18 11.77
CA LEU A 7 18.59 -9.97 12.56
C LEU A 7 19.00 -8.78 11.69
N LYS A 8 19.71 -9.03 10.57
CA LYS A 8 20.06 -8.00 9.57
C LYS A 8 18.82 -7.40 8.88
N HIS A 9 17.74 -8.17 8.76
CA HIS A 9 16.50 -7.76 8.07
C HIS A 9 15.31 -7.56 9.01
N LEU A 10 15.49 -7.73 10.32
CA LEU A 10 14.43 -7.69 11.33
C LEU A 10 13.59 -6.40 11.24
N ASN A 11 14.23 -5.24 11.13
CA ASN A 11 13.53 -3.96 11.00
C ASN A 11 12.66 -3.90 9.75
N LYS A 12 13.15 -4.42 8.61
CA LYS A 12 12.40 -4.44 7.34
C LYS A 12 11.16 -5.33 7.46
N LEU A 13 11.31 -6.48 8.12
CA LEU A 13 10.23 -7.43 8.37
C LEU A 13 9.19 -6.87 9.33
N ILE A 14 9.61 -6.26 10.44
CA ILE A 14 8.69 -5.66 11.42
C ILE A 14 7.84 -4.57 10.76
N ILE A 15 8.46 -3.65 10.00
CA ILE A 15 7.73 -2.60 9.28
C ILE A 15 6.75 -3.22 8.27
N PHE A 16 7.18 -4.24 7.52
CA PHE A 16 6.32 -4.94 6.57
C PHE A 16 5.11 -5.61 7.26
N PHE A 17 5.33 -6.32 8.36
CA PHE A 17 4.25 -6.99 9.09
C PHE A 17 3.28 -5.97 9.68
N GLY A 18 3.78 -4.86 10.24
CA GLY A 18 2.94 -3.76 10.72
C GLY A 18 2.08 -3.16 9.60
N TYR A 19 2.71 -2.85 8.47
CA TYR A 19 2.01 -2.36 7.27
C TYR A 19 0.93 -3.34 6.79
N THR A 20 1.28 -4.63 6.70
CA THR A 20 0.37 -5.69 6.25
C THR A 20 -0.83 -5.81 7.18
N LEU A 21 -0.60 -5.83 8.50
CA LEU A 21 -1.66 -5.95 9.49
C LEU A 21 -2.65 -4.79 9.40
N ILE A 22 -2.14 -3.54 9.34
CA ILE A 22 -2.99 -2.34 9.22
C ILE A 22 -3.77 -2.40 7.90
N THR A 23 -3.13 -2.79 6.80
CA THR A 23 -3.76 -2.92 5.48
C THR A 23 -4.88 -3.95 5.49
N LEU A 24 -4.67 -5.12 6.10
CA LEU A 24 -5.70 -6.15 6.23
C LEU A 24 -6.88 -5.66 7.07
N ILE A 25 -6.62 -5.01 8.22
CA ILE A 25 -7.68 -4.44 9.06
C ILE A 25 -8.51 -3.42 8.27
N TYR A 26 -7.84 -2.55 7.51
CA TYR A 26 -8.50 -1.59 6.62
C TYR A 26 -9.37 -2.30 5.58
N LEU A 27 -8.82 -3.29 4.87
CA LEU A 27 -9.56 -4.04 3.85
C LEU A 27 -10.80 -4.74 4.41
N PHE A 28 -10.70 -5.36 5.59
CA PHE A 28 -11.85 -5.97 6.25
C PHE A 28 -12.94 -4.95 6.58
N LYS A 29 -12.57 -3.75 7.08
CA LYS A 29 -13.53 -2.68 7.36
C LYS A 29 -14.15 -2.13 6.08
N LEU A 30 -13.33 -1.90 5.05
CA LEU A 30 -13.80 -1.41 3.75
C LEU A 30 -14.76 -2.40 3.09
N MET A 31 -14.46 -3.70 3.12
CA MET A 31 -15.35 -4.73 2.60
C MET A 31 -16.72 -4.73 3.29
N LYS A 32 -16.75 -4.60 4.63
CA LYS A 32 -18.02 -4.49 5.37
C LYS A 32 -18.78 -3.22 4.99
N PHE A 33 -18.08 -2.10 4.85
CA PHE A 33 -18.69 -0.84 4.45
C PHE A 33 -19.26 -0.91 3.03
N ASN A 34 -18.53 -1.52 2.10
CA ASN A 34 -18.94 -1.70 0.71
C ASN A 34 -20.24 -2.51 0.56
N VAL A 35 -20.55 -3.42 1.48
CA VAL A 35 -21.85 -4.14 1.46
C VAL A 35 -23.02 -3.15 1.56
N GLY A 36 -22.87 -2.08 2.35
CA GLY A 36 -23.88 -1.03 2.50
C GLY A 36 -23.94 -0.03 1.34
N LEU A 37 -22.97 -0.07 0.42
CA LEU A 37 -22.93 0.81 -0.76
C LEU A 37 -23.46 0.13 -2.02
N LYS A 38 -23.80 -1.17 -1.95
CA LYS A 38 -24.28 -1.93 -3.10
C LYS A 38 -25.58 -1.33 -3.65
N GLY A 39 -25.59 -1.10 -4.96
CA GLY A 39 -26.76 -0.57 -5.68
C GLY A 39 -26.85 0.96 -5.69
N LEU A 40 -25.97 1.66 -4.98
CA LEU A 40 -25.85 3.11 -5.08
C LEU A 40 -24.97 3.51 -6.27
N THR A 41 -25.27 4.66 -6.87
CA THR A 41 -24.45 5.28 -7.91
C THR A 41 -23.24 5.99 -7.32
N ALA A 42 -22.20 6.24 -8.14
CA ALA A 42 -20.99 6.92 -7.69
C ALA A 42 -21.26 8.29 -7.02
N ILE A 43 -22.23 9.06 -7.53
CA ILE A 43 -22.61 10.37 -6.98
C ILE A 43 -23.23 10.20 -5.59
N GLU A 44 -24.15 9.26 -5.43
CA GLU A 44 -24.76 8.96 -4.13
C GLU A 44 -23.73 8.50 -3.11
N ILE A 45 -22.75 7.69 -3.54
CA ILE A 45 -21.64 7.24 -2.70
C ILE A 45 -20.77 8.44 -2.27
N MET A 46 -20.45 9.37 -3.17
CA MET A 46 -19.64 10.56 -2.81
C MET A 46 -20.30 11.48 -1.77
N LEU A 47 -21.63 11.47 -1.66
CA LEU A 47 -22.36 12.26 -0.66
C LEU A 47 -22.27 11.66 0.75
N ILE A 48 -21.82 10.41 0.89
CA ILE A 48 -21.67 9.73 2.18
C ILE A 48 -20.34 10.15 2.82
N PRO A 49 -20.32 10.87 3.95
CA PRO A 49 -19.08 11.41 4.52
C PRO A 49 -18.03 10.34 4.85
N GLN A 50 -18.47 9.14 5.22
CA GLN A 50 -17.60 8.01 5.53
C GLN A 50 -16.76 7.57 4.33
N VAL A 51 -17.27 7.73 3.10
CA VAL A 51 -16.55 7.35 1.87
C VAL A 51 -15.26 8.13 1.72
N SER A 52 -15.31 9.45 1.91
CA SER A 52 -14.14 10.32 1.84
C SER A 52 -13.08 9.92 2.87
N VAL A 53 -13.50 9.52 4.07
CA VAL A 53 -12.59 9.01 5.12
C VAL A 53 -11.92 7.71 4.67
N TYR A 54 -12.69 6.76 4.13
CA TYR A 54 -12.12 5.50 3.64
C TYR A 54 -11.17 5.70 2.44
N LEU A 55 -11.46 6.61 1.53
CA LEU A 55 -10.58 6.96 0.41
C LEU A 55 -9.30 7.64 0.89
N LEU A 56 -9.39 8.53 1.88
CA LEU A 56 -8.22 9.15 2.49
C LEU A 56 -7.31 8.11 3.16
N PHE A 57 -7.88 7.15 3.90
CA PHE A 57 -7.11 6.06 4.47
C PHE A 57 -6.46 5.16 3.41
N ALA A 58 -7.16 4.85 2.29
CA ALA A 58 -6.54 4.15 1.17
C ALA A 58 -5.34 4.92 0.62
N PHE A 59 -5.47 6.24 0.44
CA PHE A 59 -4.37 7.09 -0.03
C PHE A 59 -3.16 7.03 0.90
N ILE A 60 -3.39 7.17 2.21
CA ILE A 60 -2.33 7.07 3.23
C ILE A 60 -1.64 5.70 3.18
N LEU A 61 -2.40 4.60 3.06
CA LEU A 61 -1.83 3.26 2.97
C LEU A 61 -0.99 3.05 1.70
N ILE A 62 -1.41 3.62 0.57
CA ILE A 62 -0.63 3.62 -0.66
C ILE A 62 0.65 4.43 -0.48
N ALA A 63 0.56 5.64 0.10
CA ALA A 63 1.72 6.49 0.34
C ALA A 63 2.75 5.80 1.26
N ILE A 64 2.31 5.15 2.34
CA ILE A 64 3.16 4.35 3.23
C ILE A 64 3.78 3.17 2.47
N GLY A 65 3.00 2.49 1.61
CA GLY A 65 3.49 1.41 0.76
C GLY A 65 4.60 1.86 -0.19
N VAL A 66 4.41 2.99 -0.87
CA VAL A 66 5.43 3.63 -1.72
C VAL A 66 6.67 3.99 -0.91
N TYR A 67 6.50 4.62 0.27
CA TYR A 67 7.60 4.95 1.15
C TYR A 67 8.41 3.70 1.57
N TYR A 68 7.73 2.60 1.86
CA TYR A 68 8.37 1.32 2.17
C TYR A 68 9.14 0.75 0.97
N LEU A 69 8.60 0.84 -0.25
CA LEU A 69 9.32 0.44 -1.47
C LEU A 69 10.59 1.27 -1.68
N VAL A 70 10.53 2.58 -1.47
CA VAL A 70 11.72 3.46 -1.52
C VAL A 70 12.74 3.07 -0.46
N TYR A 71 12.29 2.75 0.76
CA TYR A 71 13.15 2.26 1.84
C TYR A 71 13.85 0.93 1.46
N LEU A 72 13.12 -0.03 0.88
CA LEU A 72 13.70 -1.29 0.39
C LEU A 72 14.73 -1.02 -0.72
N TYR A 73 14.41 -0.14 -1.67
CA TYR A 73 15.32 0.23 -2.76
C TYR A 73 16.62 0.87 -2.25
N LYS A 74 16.54 1.83 -1.32
CA LYS A 74 17.73 2.43 -0.70
C LYS A 74 18.58 1.39 0.02
N SER A 75 17.95 0.40 0.66
CA SER A 75 18.67 -0.68 1.33
C SER A 75 19.41 -1.61 0.37
N ARG A 76 18.95 -1.74 -0.89
CA ARG A 76 19.63 -2.53 -1.93
C ARG A 76 21.05 -2.04 -2.19
N TRP A 77 21.26 -0.72 -2.18
CA TRP A 77 22.57 -0.10 -2.40
C TRP A 77 23.57 -0.33 -1.26
N GLN A 78 23.08 -0.75 -0.09
CA GLN A 78 23.90 -1.09 1.08
C GLN A 78 24.21 -2.60 1.17
N ILE A 79 23.62 -3.42 0.30
CA ILE A 79 23.75 -4.87 0.31
C ILE A 79 24.57 -5.28 -0.91
N SER A 80 25.89 -5.16 -0.80
CA SER A 80 26.83 -5.67 -1.81
C SER A 80 27.18 -7.16 -1.62
N GLU A 81 26.56 -7.88 -0.68
CA GLU A 81 27.18 -9.09 -0.10
C GLU A 81 26.41 -10.42 -0.20
N GLY A 82 25.29 -10.55 -0.93
CA GLY A 82 24.73 -11.89 -1.17
C GLY A 82 23.42 -12.02 -1.93
N GLU A 83 23.33 -13.07 -2.77
CA GLU A 83 22.15 -13.39 -3.60
C GLU A 83 20.85 -13.57 -2.80
N ARG A 84 20.93 -14.15 -1.58
CA ARG A 84 19.73 -14.36 -0.74
C ARG A 84 19.10 -13.06 -0.25
N ASP A 85 19.90 -12.05 0.07
CA ASP A 85 19.40 -10.76 0.55
C ASP A 85 18.64 -10.03 -0.55
N PHE A 86 19.12 -10.15 -1.79
CA PHE A 86 18.47 -9.57 -2.97
C PHE A 86 17.08 -10.16 -3.21
N TRP A 87 16.94 -11.49 -3.15
CA TRP A 87 15.64 -12.15 -3.31
C TRP A 87 14.62 -11.75 -2.26
N VAL A 88 15.03 -11.55 -1.01
CA VAL A 88 14.11 -11.13 0.06
C VAL A 88 13.60 -9.71 -0.15
N LEU A 89 14.44 -8.79 -0.62
CA LEU A 89 13.98 -7.45 -0.99
C LEU A 89 12.98 -7.48 -2.14
N ILE A 90 13.20 -8.34 -3.15
CA ILE A 90 12.25 -8.54 -4.24
C ILE A 90 10.92 -9.06 -3.72
N ILE A 91 10.94 -10.12 -2.91
CA ILE A 91 9.71 -10.73 -2.38
C ILE A 91 8.92 -9.71 -1.56
N LEU A 92 9.57 -8.97 -0.66
CA LEU A 92 8.91 -7.94 0.14
C LEU A 92 8.34 -6.83 -0.75
N GLY A 93 9.09 -6.40 -1.77
CA GLY A 93 8.63 -5.39 -2.73
C GLY A 93 7.39 -5.85 -3.51
N LEU A 94 7.39 -7.07 -4.03
CA LEU A 94 6.24 -7.65 -4.76
C LEU A 94 5.01 -7.80 -3.86
N LEU A 95 5.21 -8.25 -2.61
CA LEU A 95 4.11 -8.36 -1.64
C LEU A 95 3.52 -6.99 -1.29
N THR A 96 4.35 -5.96 -1.10
CA THR A 96 3.87 -4.59 -0.89
C THR A 96 3.07 -4.09 -2.09
N LEU A 97 3.56 -4.31 -3.31
CA LEU A 97 2.80 -3.96 -4.52
C LEU A 97 1.46 -4.70 -4.60
N ALA A 98 1.43 -5.99 -4.29
CA ALA A 98 0.19 -6.77 -4.26
C ALA A 98 -0.83 -6.19 -3.26
N LEU A 99 -0.38 -5.79 -2.06
CA LEU A 99 -1.23 -5.14 -1.06
C LEU A 99 -1.79 -3.80 -1.55
N MET A 100 -0.96 -2.96 -2.19
CA MET A 100 -1.41 -1.69 -2.77
C MET A 100 -2.46 -1.90 -3.86
N VAL A 101 -2.26 -2.90 -4.74
CA VAL A 101 -3.23 -3.29 -5.75
C VAL A 101 -4.54 -3.74 -5.09
N LEU A 102 -4.49 -4.58 -4.05
CA LEU A 102 -5.68 -5.00 -3.31
C LEU A 102 -6.45 -3.82 -2.72
N VAL A 103 -5.78 -2.82 -2.16
CA VAL A 103 -6.41 -1.58 -1.65
C VAL A 103 -7.16 -0.86 -2.77
N ILE A 104 -6.55 -0.69 -3.94
CA ILE A 104 -7.18 -0.03 -5.10
C ILE A 104 -8.40 -0.83 -5.59
N PHE A 105 -8.27 -2.14 -5.72
CA PHE A 105 -9.36 -3.01 -6.20
C PHE A 105 -10.49 -3.19 -5.20
N ALA A 106 -10.25 -2.94 -3.91
CA ALA A 106 -11.29 -2.97 -2.89
C ALA A 106 -12.26 -1.78 -2.97
N ILE A 107 -11.92 -0.73 -3.74
CA ILE A 107 -12.87 0.32 -4.12
C ILE A 107 -13.80 -0.27 -5.19
N GLN A 108 -15.04 -0.58 -4.81
CA GLN A 108 -15.97 -1.34 -5.66
C GLN A 108 -16.47 -0.55 -6.87
N ASP A 109 -16.77 0.73 -6.68
CA ASP A 109 -17.28 1.56 -7.77
C ASP A 109 -16.14 1.88 -8.76
N PRO A 110 -16.30 1.55 -10.05
CA PRO A 110 -15.25 1.70 -11.04
C PRO A 110 -14.90 3.17 -11.31
N ILE A 111 -15.86 4.09 -11.17
CA ILE A 111 -15.67 5.52 -11.38
C ILE A 111 -14.84 6.09 -10.22
N LEU A 112 -15.22 5.81 -8.97
CA LEU A 112 -14.46 6.20 -7.79
C LEU A 112 -13.04 5.64 -7.81
N ARG A 113 -12.88 4.38 -8.21
CA ARG A 113 -11.56 3.76 -8.36
C ARG A 113 -10.72 4.48 -9.42
N ALA A 114 -11.30 4.86 -10.56
CA ALA A 114 -10.58 5.60 -11.59
C ALA A 114 -10.12 6.97 -11.09
N PHE A 115 -11.01 7.73 -10.43
CA PHE A 115 -10.65 9.01 -9.81
C PHE A 115 -9.52 8.86 -8.80
N PHE A 116 -9.60 7.84 -7.95
CA PHE A 116 -8.58 7.55 -6.95
C PHE A 116 -7.23 7.20 -7.59
N ILE A 117 -7.20 6.36 -8.63
CA ILE A 117 -5.98 6.04 -9.38
C ILE A 117 -5.36 7.29 -9.98
N VAL A 118 -6.16 8.14 -10.63
CA VAL A 118 -5.69 9.40 -11.20
C VAL A 118 -5.09 10.29 -10.13
N PHE A 119 -5.74 10.40 -8.96
CA PHE A 119 -5.23 11.17 -7.84
C PHE A 119 -3.87 10.65 -7.33
N VAL A 120 -3.73 9.32 -7.20
CA VAL A 120 -2.47 8.67 -6.79
C VAL A 120 -1.36 8.91 -7.82
N ILE A 121 -1.64 8.73 -9.12
CA ILE A 121 -0.66 8.91 -10.20
C ILE A 121 -0.27 10.39 -10.34
N ALA A 122 -1.24 11.31 -10.30
CA ALA A 122 -0.98 12.74 -10.38
C ALA A 122 -0.14 13.22 -9.20
N GLY A 123 -0.44 12.75 -7.97
CA GLY A 123 0.39 13.04 -6.80
C GLY A 123 1.83 12.56 -6.96
N ALA A 124 2.03 11.35 -7.48
CA ALA A 124 3.36 10.82 -7.76
C ALA A 124 4.09 11.62 -8.87
N GLY A 125 3.38 12.06 -9.90
CA GLY A 125 3.92 12.84 -11.01
C GLY A 125 4.30 14.28 -10.63
N ILE A 126 3.61 14.89 -9.67
CA ILE A 126 4.00 16.20 -9.12
C ILE A 126 5.23 16.03 -8.23
N SER A 127 5.24 15.02 -7.36
CA SER A 127 6.36 14.77 -6.44
C SER A 127 7.67 14.41 -7.14
N SER A 128 7.66 13.95 -8.39
CA SER A 128 8.88 13.64 -9.15
C SER A 128 9.48 14.82 -9.90
N ARG A 129 8.78 15.97 -9.94
CA ARG A 129 9.22 17.21 -10.58
C ARG A 129 9.73 18.27 -9.60
N VAL A 130 9.58 18.02 -8.30
CA VAL A 130 10.10 18.85 -7.19
C VAL A 130 11.35 18.19 -6.64
#